data_AF-A0A4R4JTH5-F1
#
_entry.id   AF-A0A4R4JTH5-F1
#
_cell.length_a   1.000
_cell.length_b   1.000
_cell.length_c   1.000
_cell.angle_alpha   90.00
_cell.angle_beta   90.00
_cell.angle_gamma   90.00
#
_symmetry.space_group_name_H-M   'P 1'
#
loop_
_entity.id
_entity.type
_entity.pdbx_description
1 polymer ?
#
loop_
_entity_poly.entity_id
_entity_poly.type
_entity_poly.pdbx_seq_one_letter_code
_entity_poly.pdbx_strand_id
1 'polypeptide(L)'
;MARKAKYSEEWRSRAAALQANIEEAMELASASIGDDGWLHRLHVWVAEVAQGKAPDWWTDLDCEVSLPREEKRVSTFISTQRKRITFQMCLA
;
A
#
# COMPACT_ATOMS: atom_id res chain seq x y z
N MET A 1 26.87 -7.75 16.60
CA MET A 1 25.58 -8.35 16.98
C MET A 1 24.52 -7.86 16.00
N ALA A 2 23.84 -8.76 15.30
CA ALA A 2 22.75 -8.37 14.40
C ALA A 2 21.61 -7.76 15.24
N ARG A 3 21.23 -6.51 14.96
CA ARG A 3 20.09 -5.85 15.60
C ARG A 3 18.86 -6.74 15.37
N LYS A 4 18.21 -7.19 16.45
CA LYS A 4 16.97 -7.97 16.35
C LYS A 4 15.96 -7.20 15.50
N ALA A 5 15.29 -7.88 14.57
CA ALA A 5 14.28 -7.24 13.74
C ALA A 5 13.15 -6.69 14.64
N LYS A 6 12.70 -5.46 14.36
CA LYS A 6 11.67 -4.74 15.13
C LYS A 6 10.30 -5.41 15.08
N TYR A 7 10.01 -5.96 13.91
CA TYR A 7 8.85 -6.76 13.54
C TYR A 7 9.35 -7.86 12.59
N SER A 8 8.56 -8.92 12.48
CA SER A 8 8.89 -10.14 11.77
C SER A 8 9.17 -9.90 10.28
N GLU A 9 9.93 -10.83 9.69
CA GLU A 9 10.20 -10.83 8.25
C GLU A 9 8.94 -11.07 7.41
N GLU A 10 7.94 -11.74 7.98
CA GLU A 10 6.63 -11.92 7.36
C GLU A 10 5.95 -10.58 7.08
N TRP A 11 5.94 -9.67 8.07
CA TRP A 11 5.36 -8.34 7.88
C TRP A 11 6.13 -7.48 6.88
N ARG A 12 7.45 -7.63 6.80
CA ARG A 12 8.27 -6.97 5.77
C ARG A 12 7.91 -7.45 4.38
N SER A 13 7.76 -8.76 4.22
CA SER A 13 7.40 -9.40 2.95
C SER A 13 5.99 -8.98 2.52
N ARG A 14 5.06 -8.93 3.47
CA ARG A 14 3.69 -8.46 3.25
C ARG A 14 3.63 -6.97 2.88
N ALA A 15 4.41 -6.12 3.54
CA ALA A 15 4.57 -4.72 3.17
C ALA A 15 5.13 -4.56 1.75
N ALA A 16 6.14 -5.36 1.36
CA ALA A 16 6.66 -5.33 -0.01
C ALA A 16 5.59 -5.73 -1.05
N ALA A 17 4.76 -6.74 -0.75
CA ALA A 17 3.63 -7.10 -1.60
C ALA A 17 2.58 -5.98 -1.69
N LEU A 18 2.27 -5.32 -0.58
CA LEU A 18 1.39 -4.15 -0.55
C LEU A 18 1.97 -2.99 -1.37
N GLN A 19 3.28 -2.79 -1.33
CA GLN A 19 3.96 -1.74 -2.11
C GLN A 19 3.68 -1.89 -3.62
N ALA A 20 3.81 -3.11 -4.16
CA ALA A 20 3.50 -3.39 -5.56
C ALA A 20 2.03 -3.09 -5.92
N ASN A 21 1.09 -3.41 -5.01
CA ASN A 21 -0.32 -3.07 -5.22
C ASN A 21 -0.56 -1.54 -5.19
N ILE A 22 0.19 -0.80 -4.38
CA ILE A 22 0.09 0.67 -4.34
C ILE A 22 0.64 1.27 -5.64
N GLU A 23 1.72 0.75 -6.19
CA GLU A 23 2.26 1.17 -7.48
C GLU A 23 1.22 0.98 -8.60
N GLU A 24 0.57 -0.17 -8.66
CA GLU A 24 -0.56 -0.40 -9.59
C GLU A 24 -1.71 0.60 -9.36
N ALA A 25 -2.06 0.86 -8.10
CA ALA A 25 -3.08 1.83 -7.76
C ALA A 25 -2.72 3.25 -8.23
N MET A 26 -1.45 3.65 -8.15
CA MET A 26 -0.97 4.95 -8.62
C MET A 26 -1.03 5.05 -10.15
N GLU A 27 -0.66 4.00 -10.88
CA GLU A 27 -0.82 3.96 -12.33
C GLU A 27 -2.28 4.13 -12.75
N LEU A 28 -3.20 3.40 -12.11
CA LEU A 28 -4.65 3.54 -12.35
C LEU A 28 -5.17 4.92 -11.95
N ALA A 29 -4.64 5.51 -10.88
CA ALA A 29 -5.00 6.84 -10.44
C ALA A 29 -4.65 7.89 -11.50
N SER A 30 -3.47 7.78 -12.14
CA SER A 30 -3.01 8.70 -13.20
C SER A 30 -3.93 8.74 -14.42
N ALA A 31 -4.63 7.63 -14.70
CA ALA A 31 -5.62 7.51 -15.78
C ALA A 31 -7.03 7.96 -15.36
N SER A 32 -7.23 8.42 -14.12
CA SER A 32 -8.53 8.75 -13.54
C SER A 32 -8.54 10.13 -12.88
N ILE A 33 -9.72 10.74 -12.74
CA ILE A 33 -9.87 12.02 -12.02
C ILE A 33 -10.11 11.73 -10.53
N GLY A 34 -9.26 12.25 -9.64
CA GLY A 34 -9.42 12.15 -8.19
C GLY A 34 -8.17 12.52 -7.39
N ASP A 35 -8.30 12.62 -6.05
CA ASP A 35 -7.16 12.81 -5.13
C ASP A 35 -6.46 11.46 -4.85
N ASP A 36 -5.22 11.36 -5.29
CA ASP A 36 -4.31 10.22 -5.12
C ASP A 36 -3.11 10.56 -4.22
N GLY A 37 -3.07 11.74 -3.61
CA GLY A 37 -1.96 12.17 -2.75
C GLY A 37 -1.78 11.28 -1.53
N TRP A 38 -2.84 10.57 -1.11
CA TRP A 38 -2.77 9.56 -0.06
C TRP A 38 -2.03 8.28 -0.48
N LEU A 39 -2.08 7.89 -1.77
CA LEU A 39 -1.34 6.72 -2.28
C LEU A 39 0.16 6.97 -2.21
N HIS A 40 0.61 8.16 -2.58
CA HIS A 40 2.02 8.55 -2.49
C HIS A 40 2.55 8.52 -1.05
N ARG A 41 1.80 9.08 -0.10
CA ARG A 41 2.17 9.01 1.34
C ARG A 41 2.19 7.58 1.84
N LEU A 42 1.20 6.78 1.43
CA LEU A 42 1.13 5.37 1.80
C LEU A 42 2.30 4.57 1.22
N HIS A 43 2.67 4.80 -0.04
CA HIS A 43 3.79 4.16 -0.70
C HIS A 43 5.11 4.37 0.06
N VAL A 44 5.41 5.61 0.45
CA VAL A 44 6.60 5.93 1.24
C VAL A 44 6.61 5.18 2.57
N TRP A 45 5.50 5.23 3.31
CA TRP A 45 5.40 4.54 4.59
C TRP A 45 5.53 3.02 4.45
N VAL A 46 4.84 2.40 3.49
CA VAL A 46 4.92 0.95 3.24
C VAL A 46 6.34 0.55 2.83
N ALA A 47 7.03 1.35 2.01
CA ALA A 47 8.41 1.09 1.63
C ALA A 47 9.37 1.14 2.83
N GLU A 48 9.17 2.07 3.77
CA GLU A 48 9.93 2.11 5.03
C GLU A 48 9.68 0.85 5.88
N VAL A 49 8.42 0.39 5.96
CA VAL A 49 8.05 -0.85 6.65
C VAL A 49 8.69 -2.07 5.97
N ALA A 50 8.63 -2.17 4.64
CA ALA A 50 9.24 -3.27 3.89
C ALA A 50 10.77 -3.33 4.11
N GLN A 51 11.44 -2.18 4.18
CA GLN A 51 12.89 -2.08 4.38
C GLN A 51 13.35 -2.27 5.84
N GLY A 52 12.42 -2.50 6.79
CA GLY A 52 12.79 -2.60 8.21
C GLY A 52 13.12 -1.26 8.88
N LYS A 53 12.74 -0.14 8.24
CA LYS A 53 13.08 1.23 8.66
C LYS A 53 12.00 1.91 9.49
N ALA A 54 10.90 1.24 9.80
CA ALA A 54 9.85 1.80 10.66
C ALA A 54 10.41 2.23 12.03
N PRO A 55 9.73 3.14 12.76
CA PRO A 55 10.17 3.62 14.08
C PRO A 55 10.50 2.50 15.08
N ASP A 56 11.37 2.78 16.05
CA ASP A 56 11.81 1.78 17.04
C ASP A 56 10.68 1.22 17.93
N TRP A 57 9.59 1.97 18.09
CA TRP A 57 8.40 1.55 18.81
C TRP A 57 7.43 0.73 17.97
N TRP A 58 7.67 0.58 16.65
CA TRP A 58 6.79 -0.15 15.74
C TRP A 58 6.99 -1.67 15.87
N THR A 59 5.92 -2.39 16.17
CA THR A 59 5.94 -3.81 16.49
C THR A 59 5.08 -4.65 15.54
N ASP A 60 5.11 -5.98 15.71
CA ASP A 60 4.23 -6.91 14.99
C ASP A 60 2.74 -6.57 15.17
N LEU A 61 2.34 -6.10 16.36
CA LEU A 61 0.95 -5.72 16.63
C LEU A 61 0.52 -4.49 15.80
N ASP A 62 1.41 -3.51 15.64
CA ASP A 62 1.15 -2.34 14.82
C ASP A 62 1.03 -2.72 13.33
N CYS A 63 1.86 -3.67 12.87
CA CYS A 63 1.76 -4.25 11.53
C CYS A 63 0.44 -4.99 11.32
N GLU A 64 0.02 -5.79 12.30
CA GLU A 64 -1.23 -6.57 12.25
C GLU A 64 -2.47 -5.68 12.12
N VAL A 65 -2.47 -4.51 12.75
CA VAL A 65 -3.60 -3.57 12.65
C VAL A 65 -3.51 -2.73 11.37
N SER A 66 -2.31 -2.25 11.03
CA SER A 66 -2.14 -1.23 9.99
C SER A 66 -2.11 -1.81 8.58
N LEU A 67 -1.31 -2.86 8.33
CA LEU A 67 -1.11 -3.38 6.97
C LEU A 67 -2.40 -3.97 6.37
N PRO A 68 -3.17 -4.82 7.05
CA PRO A 68 -4.40 -5.38 6.48
C PRO A 68 -5.46 -4.30 6.18
N ARG A 69 -5.51 -3.23 6.98
CA ARG A 69 -6.41 -2.11 6.75
C ARG A 69 -6.06 -1.38 5.46
N GLU A 70 -4.78 -1.05 5.27
CA GLU A 70 -4.35 -0.33 4.07
C GLU A 70 -4.39 -1.24 2.83
N GLU A 71 -4.10 -2.54 2.94
CA GLU A 71 -4.33 -3.52 1.88
C GLU A 71 -5.78 -3.50 1.38
N LYS A 72 -6.75 -3.55 2.31
CA LYS A 72 -8.17 -3.50 1.97
C LYS A 72 -8.54 -2.18 1.28
N ARG A 73 -7.99 -1.07 1.77
CA ARG A 73 -8.22 0.27 1.20
C ARG A 73 -7.69 0.36 -0.23
N VAL A 74 -6.47 -0.09 -0.47
CA VAL A 74 -5.82 -0.10 -1.81
C VAL A 74 -6.57 -1.02 -2.76
N SER A 75 -6.90 -2.25 -2.34
CA SER A 75 -7.67 -3.20 -3.14
C SER A 75 -9.05 -2.63 -3.55
N THR A 76 -9.75 -1.98 -2.61
CA THR A 76 -11.03 -1.33 -2.89
C THR A 76 -10.86 -0.20 -3.90
N PHE A 77 -9.81 0.61 -3.76
CA PHE A 77 -9.49 1.68 -4.71
C PHE A 77 -9.24 1.14 -6.11
N ILE A 78 -8.35 0.15 -6.27
CA ILE A 78 -8.05 -0.49 -7.56
C ILE A 78 -9.32 -1.01 -8.22
N SER A 79 -10.14 -1.77 -7.48
CA SER A 79 -11.39 -2.32 -8.02
C SER A 79 -12.38 -1.24 -8.47
N THR A 80 -12.40 -0.10 -7.78
CA THR A 80 -13.25 1.04 -8.11
C THR A 80 -12.73 1.76 -9.35
N GLN A 81 -11.43 2.02 -9.44
CA GLN A 81 -10.83 2.71 -10.57
C GLN A 81 -10.93 1.90 -11.85
N ARG A 82 -10.65 0.58 -11.80
CA ARG A 82 -10.83 -0.31 -12.95
C ARG A 82 -12.26 -0.23 -13.50
N LYS A 83 -13.28 -0.28 -12.63
CA LYS A 83 -14.69 -0.13 -13.05
C LYS A 83 -14.97 1.23 -13.70
N ARG A 84 -14.42 2.32 -13.16
CA ARG A 84 -14.58 3.67 -13.73
C ARG A 84 -13.97 3.79 -15.10
N ILE A 85 -12.74 3.31 -15.27
CA ILE A 85 -12.02 3.32 -16.55
C ILE A 85 -12.81 2.50 -17.60
N THR A 86 -13.25 1.28 -17.24
CA THR A 86 -14.08 0.47 -18.15
C THR A 86 -15.37 1.19 -18.55
N PHE A 87 -16.06 1.83 -17.59
CA PHE A 87 -17.29 2.56 -17.88
C PHE A 87 -17.06 3.78 -18.79
N GLN A 88 -15.96 4.52 -18.59
CA GLN A 88 -15.56 5.61 -19.48
C GLN A 88 -15.29 5.12 -20.90
N MET A 89 -14.58 3.99 -21.06
CA MET A 89 -14.32 3.39 -22.38
C MET A 89 -15.58 2.92 -23.10
N CYS A 90 -16.61 2.46 -22.37
CA CYS A 90 -17.89 2.04 -22.98
C CYS A 90 -18.80 3.21 -23.39
N LEU A 91 -18.56 4.41 -22.84
CA LEU A 91 -19.36 5.61 -23.13
C LEU A 91 -18.70 6.58 -24.13
N ALA A 92 -17.43 6.33 -24.48
CA ALA A 92 -16.68 7.07 -25.49
C ALA A 92 -16.87 6.46 -26.88
#